data_AF-M5RQK6-F1
#
_entry.id   AF-M5RQK6-F1
#
_cell.length_a   1.000
_cell.length_b   1.000
_cell.length_c   1.000
_cell.angle_alpha   90.00
_cell.angle_beta   90.00
_cell.angle_gamma   90.00
#
_symmetry.space_group_name_H-M   'P 1'
#
loop_
_entity.id
_entity.type
_entity.pdbx_description
1 polymer ?
#
loop_
_entity_poly.entity_id
_entity_poly.type
_entity_poly.pdbx_seq_one_letter_code
_entity_poly.pdbx_strand_id
1 'polypeptide(L)'
;MRTLFENYQPEIVFHAAAHKHVPLMELNPSRALKNNVLGTAGLVDLCHEYDVERFVMISTDKAVKPTSIMGVSKQLAERFVHAKAEVSKTKFVVVRFGNVLASAGSVVPIFQEQIANGGPITITHPEMTRFFMTIPEASQLVLQASSMGKGGEIFVLDMGKQVKILDLAKDLIRLSGLNEDDIRIEYTGIRPGEKLYEELYMEHEEMMPTLHPKVKTAYHQSFSSEEIRELLQKLQLLVGEDDVVIRKTMCEMAIAFQYPNYETQTEEAAMGSDSLATSAEPIG
;
A
#
# COMPACT_ATOMS: atom_id res chain seq x y z
N MET A 1 -14.90 18.88 -6.97
CA MET A 1 -13.62 18.58 -7.66
C MET A 1 -13.67 19.03 -9.10
N ARG A 2 -14.64 18.60 -9.93
CA ARG A 2 -14.82 19.05 -11.31
C ARG A 2 -14.69 20.58 -11.52
N THR A 3 -15.42 21.38 -10.76
CA THR A 3 -15.34 22.85 -10.80
C THR A 3 -13.92 23.40 -10.55
N LEU A 4 -13.08 22.71 -9.77
CA LEU A 4 -11.69 23.11 -9.57
C LEU A 4 -10.84 22.84 -10.82
N PHE A 5 -11.06 21.71 -11.51
CA PHE A 5 -10.38 21.41 -12.76
C PHE A 5 -10.79 22.38 -13.87
N GLU A 6 -12.08 22.73 -13.94
CA GLU A 6 -12.59 23.74 -14.88
C GLU A 6 -11.97 25.12 -14.65
N ASN A 7 -11.86 25.54 -13.38
CA ASN A 7 -11.40 26.88 -13.05
C ASN A 7 -9.87 27.04 -13.08
N TYR A 8 -9.13 26.00 -12.68
CA TYR A 8 -7.68 26.09 -12.48
C TYR A 8 -6.86 25.32 -13.52
N GLN A 9 -7.46 24.36 -14.24
CA GLN A 9 -6.81 23.56 -15.28
C GLN A 9 -5.42 23.05 -14.88
N PRO A 10 -5.31 22.25 -13.79
CA PRO A 10 -4.01 21.87 -13.25
C PRO A 10 -3.21 21.03 -14.25
N GLU A 11 -1.94 21.38 -14.47
CA GLU A 11 -1.04 20.60 -15.33
C GLU A 11 -0.51 19.35 -14.61
N ILE A 12 -0.32 19.43 -13.29
CA ILE A 12 0.20 18.33 -12.48
C ILE A 12 -0.65 18.16 -11.22
N VAL A 13 -1.02 16.92 -10.91
CA VAL A 13 -1.77 16.57 -9.70
C VAL A 13 -0.96 15.59 -8.84
N PHE A 14 -0.65 16.01 -7.61
CA PHE A 14 -0.08 15.14 -6.58
C PHE A 14 -1.18 14.65 -5.64
N HIS A 15 -1.52 13.36 -5.73
CA HIS A 15 -2.54 12.73 -4.90
C HIS A 15 -1.94 12.09 -3.65
N ALA A 16 -1.92 12.87 -2.57
CA ALA A 16 -1.47 12.43 -1.24
C ALA A 16 -2.63 12.25 -0.23
N ALA A 17 -3.88 12.37 -0.68
CA ALA A 17 -5.05 12.24 0.20
C ALA A 17 -5.43 10.76 0.40
N ALA A 18 -5.34 10.28 1.63
CA ALA A 18 -5.77 8.93 2.02
C ALA A 18 -5.96 8.81 3.54
N HIS A 19 -6.78 7.85 3.95
CA HIS A 19 -6.72 7.33 5.31
C HIS A 19 -5.60 6.28 5.40
N LYS A 20 -4.63 6.52 6.31
CA LYS A 20 -3.40 5.71 6.42
C LYS A 20 -3.30 4.84 7.67
N HIS A 21 -4.18 5.01 8.65
CA HIS A 21 -4.08 4.31 9.93
C HIS A 21 -4.67 2.91 9.83
N VAL A 22 -3.81 1.89 9.86
CA VAL A 22 -4.20 0.47 9.74
C VAL A 22 -5.32 0.10 10.73
N PRO A 23 -5.19 0.32 12.06
CA PRO A 23 -6.25 -0.09 12.99
C PRO A 23 -7.59 0.60 12.74
N LEU A 24 -7.57 1.87 12.32
CA LEU A 24 -8.81 2.60 12.02
C LEU A 24 -9.48 2.07 10.75
N MET A 25 -8.71 1.68 9.73
CA MET A 25 -9.27 1.13 8.50
C MET A 25 -9.74 -0.31 8.67
N GLU A 26 -9.14 -1.09 9.57
CA GLU A 26 -9.70 -2.38 9.97
C GLU A 26 -11.10 -2.22 10.59
N LEU A 27 -11.32 -1.17 11.38
CA LEU A 27 -12.63 -0.91 11.98
C LEU A 27 -13.60 -0.17 11.05
N ASN A 28 -13.13 0.35 9.91
CA ASN A 28 -13.95 1.13 8.99
C ASN A 28 -13.66 0.80 7.49
N PRO A 29 -13.87 -0.46 7.03
CA PRO A 29 -13.67 -0.84 5.64
C PRO A 29 -14.42 0.04 4.62
N SER A 30 -15.66 0.41 4.91
CA SER A 30 -16.45 1.33 4.07
C SER A 30 -15.77 2.69 3.86
N ARG A 31 -15.05 3.22 4.86
CA ARG A 31 -14.29 4.47 4.72
C ARG A 31 -13.02 4.27 3.89
N ALA A 32 -12.33 3.14 4.04
CA ALA A 32 -11.20 2.80 3.20
C ALA A 32 -11.61 2.69 1.73
N LEU A 33 -12.73 2.00 1.45
CA LEU A 33 -13.31 1.89 0.12
C LEU A 33 -13.65 3.26 -0.48
N LYS A 34 -14.47 4.06 0.22
CA LYS A 34 -14.93 5.35 -0.30
C LYS A 34 -13.79 6.34 -0.52
N ASN A 35 -12.90 6.49 0.47
CA ASN A 35 -11.88 7.52 0.43
C ASN A 35 -10.66 7.11 -0.39
N ASN A 36 -10.09 5.94 -0.10
CA ASN A 36 -8.82 5.55 -0.71
C ASN A 36 -9.02 4.97 -2.11
N VAL A 37 -10.09 4.19 -2.34
CA VAL A 37 -10.32 3.52 -3.63
C VAL A 37 -11.15 4.41 -4.54
N LEU A 38 -12.42 4.65 -4.21
CA LEU A 38 -13.35 5.38 -5.09
C LEU A 38 -12.96 6.86 -5.24
N GLY A 39 -12.45 7.48 -4.18
CA GLY A 39 -11.90 8.83 -4.23
C GLY A 39 -10.71 8.95 -5.19
N THR A 40 -9.83 7.95 -5.21
CA THR A 40 -8.72 7.89 -6.18
C THR A 40 -9.23 7.66 -7.60
N ALA A 41 -10.13 6.69 -7.80
CA ALA A 41 -10.69 6.40 -9.12
C ALA A 41 -11.36 7.64 -9.75
N GLY A 42 -12.17 8.37 -8.97
CA GLY A 42 -12.80 9.60 -9.44
C GLY A 42 -11.81 10.72 -9.78
N LEU A 43 -10.71 10.85 -9.03
CA LEU A 43 -9.68 11.84 -9.34
C LEU A 43 -8.87 11.45 -10.59
N VAL A 44 -8.59 10.16 -10.76
CA VAL A 44 -7.94 9.61 -11.97
C VAL A 44 -8.79 9.88 -13.21
N ASP A 45 -10.10 9.64 -13.13
CA ASP A 45 -11.02 9.93 -14.23
C ASP A 45 -11.05 11.42 -14.58
N LEU A 46 -11.06 12.32 -13.58
CA LEU A 46 -10.98 13.76 -13.82
C LEU A 46 -9.64 14.16 -14.46
N CYS A 47 -8.52 13.58 -14.02
CA CYS A 47 -7.22 13.91 -14.62
C CYS A 47 -7.15 13.49 -16.09
N HIS A 48 -7.74 12.34 -16.42
CA HIS A 48 -7.87 11.88 -17.79
C HIS A 48 -8.79 12.79 -18.61
N GLU A 49 -9.97 13.13 -18.11
CA GLU A 49 -10.97 13.93 -18.82
C GLU A 49 -10.47 15.34 -19.17
N TYR A 50 -9.70 15.96 -18.27
CA TYR A 50 -9.18 17.32 -18.45
C TYR A 50 -7.76 17.34 -19.03
N ASP A 51 -7.26 16.21 -19.56
CA ASP A 51 -5.93 16.10 -20.18
C ASP A 51 -4.80 16.66 -19.28
N VAL A 52 -4.85 16.39 -17.97
CA VAL A 52 -3.77 16.75 -17.03
C VAL A 52 -2.47 16.14 -17.56
N GLU A 53 -1.37 16.90 -17.55
CA GLU A 53 -0.10 16.40 -18.08
C GLU A 53 0.40 15.19 -17.28
N ARG A 54 0.31 15.29 -15.95
CA ARG A 54 0.86 14.27 -15.04
C ARG A 54 0.06 14.12 -13.75
N PHE A 55 -0.16 12.87 -13.37
CA PHE A 55 -0.77 12.50 -12.10
C PHE A 55 0.19 11.61 -11.31
N VAL A 56 0.40 11.94 -10.04
CA VAL A 56 1.32 11.24 -9.14
C VAL A 56 0.54 10.75 -7.94
N MET A 57 0.36 9.43 -7.82
CA MET A 57 -0.23 8.82 -6.64
C MET A 57 0.84 8.49 -5.61
N ILE A 58 0.65 8.98 -4.37
CA ILE A 58 1.43 8.52 -3.24
C ILE A 58 0.83 7.19 -2.76
N SER A 59 1.66 6.14 -2.79
CA SER A 59 1.32 4.82 -2.28
C SER A 59 2.27 4.40 -1.15
N THR A 60 2.22 3.13 -0.75
CA THR A 60 2.87 2.63 0.45
C THR A 60 3.37 1.20 0.24
N ASP A 61 4.45 0.85 0.92
CA ASP A 61 4.89 -0.55 1.13
C ASP A 61 3.75 -1.50 1.55
N LYS A 62 2.76 -1.02 2.31
CA LYS A 62 1.60 -1.83 2.75
C LYS A 62 0.66 -2.26 1.63
N ALA A 63 0.79 -1.69 0.43
CA ALA A 63 0.09 -2.15 -0.77
C ALA A 63 0.74 -3.43 -1.36
N VAL A 64 1.96 -3.74 -0.94
CA VAL A 64 2.71 -4.95 -1.30
C VAL A 64 2.29 -6.08 -0.37
N LYS A 65 1.81 -7.18 -0.94
CA LYS A 65 1.22 -8.34 -0.26
C LYS A 65 0.33 -7.93 0.93
N PRO A 66 -0.75 -7.17 0.70
CA PRO A 66 -1.43 -6.45 1.76
C PRO A 66 -2.10 -7.40 2.76
N THR A 67 -1.85 -7.19 4.06
CA THR A 67 -2.49 -7.93 5.16
C THR A 67 -3.57 -7.12 5.88
N SER A 68 -3.76 -5.86 5.48
CA SER A 68 -4.73 -4.93 6.07
C SER A 68 -5.64 -4.32 5.03
N ILE A 69 -6.81 -3.88 5.44
CA ILE A 69 -7.77 -3.14 4.60
C ILE A 69 -7.20 -1.82 4.10
N MET A 70 -6.35 -1.17 4.89
CA MET A 70 -5.62 0.01 4.42
C MET A 70 -4.71 -0.35 3.24
N GLY A 71 -3.88 -1.39 3.38
CA GLY A 71 -3.02 -1.89 2.32
C GLY A 71 -3.78 -2.32 1.07
N VAL A 72 -4.85 -3.11 1.25
CA VAL A 72 -5.75 -3.55 0.18
C VAL A 72 -6.34 -2.35 -0.56
N SER A 73 -6.83 -1.33 0.16
CA SER A 73 -7.41 -0.14 -0.45
C SER A 73 -6.39 0.63 -1.31
N LYS A 74 -5.13 0.69 -0.89
CA LYS A 74 -4.07 1.34 -1.66
C LYS A 74 -3.68 0.52 -2.88
N GLN A 75 -3.59 -0.80 -2.74
CA GLN A 75 -3.33 -1.69 -3.87
C GLN A 75 -4.44 -1.59 -4.94
N LEU A 76 -5.72 -1.59 -4.55
CA LEU A 76 -6.83 -1.39 -5.49
C LEU A 76 -6.76 -0.02 -6.17
N ALA A 77 -6.41 1.04 -5.42
CA ALA A 77 -6.23 2.37 -5.97
C ALA A 77 -5.09 2.45 -7.01
N GLU A 78 -3.97 1.74 -6.80
CA GLU A 78 -2.89 1.65 -7.78
C GLU A 78 -3.38 1.08 -9.12
N ARG A 79 -4.25 0.07 -9.10
CA ARG A 79 -4.79 -0.53 -10.33
C ARG A 79 -5.56 0.45 -11.19
N PHE A 80 -6.37 1.31 -10.58
CA PHE A 80 -7.07 2.36 -11.32
C PHE A 80 -6.11 3.32 -12.01
N VAL A 81 -5.01 3.67 -11.34
CA VAL A 81 -3.96 4.52 -11.91
C VAL A 81 -3.28 3.83 -13.08
N HIS A 82 -2.88 2.56 -12.93
CA HIS A 82 -2.25 1.78 -14.00
C HIS A 82 -3.13 1.61 -15.21
N ALA A 83 -4.37 1.16 -15.00
CA ALA A 83 -5.29 0.92 -16.10
C ALA A 83 -5.61 2.19 -16.89
N LYS A 84 -5.70 3.34 -16.21
CA LYS A 84 -5.91 4.61 -16.89
C LYS A 84 -4.67 5.04 -17.67
N ALA A 85 -3.47 4.69 -17.22
CA ALA A 85 -2.21 4.99 -17.91
C ALA A 85 -2.13 4.38 -19.32
N GLU A 86 -2.75 3.21 -19.54
CA GLU A 86 -2.74 2.51 -20.84
C GLU A 86 -3.55 3.23 -21.93
N VAL A 87 -4.56 4.02 -21.54
CA VAL A 87 -5.52 4.64 -22.48
C VAL A 87 -5.50 6.16 -22.45
N SER A 88 -4.85 6.77 -21.46
CA SER A 88 -4.81 8.22 -21.28
C SER A 88 -3.55 8.83 -21.90
N LYS A 89 -3.67 10.10 -22.29
CA LYS A 89 -2.49 10.96 -22.59
C LYS A 89 -1.80 11.46 -21.32
N THR A 90 -2.54 11.53 -20.21
CA THR A 90 -2.01 11.87 -18.89
C THR A 90 -1.00 10.84 -18.44
N LYS A 91 0.16 11.30 -17.99
CA LYS A 91 1.21 10.44 -17.43
C LYS A 91 0.85 10.09 -15.98
N PHE A 92 0.18 8.95 -15.81
CA PHE A 92 -0.17 8.40 -14.51
C PHE A 92 0.99 7.61 -13.93
N VAL A 93 1.45 7.98 -12.73
CA VAL A 93 2.53 7.26 -12.03
C VAL A 93 2.18 7.03 -10.57
N VAL A 94 2.72 5.96 -10.01
CA VAL A 94 2.61 5.59 -8.59
C VAL A 94 3.98 5.69 -7.95
N VAL A 95 4.06 6.17 -6.71
CA VAL A 95 5.30 6.14 -5.91
C VAL A 95 5.06 5.42 -4.60
N ARG A 96 5.72 4.27 -4.41
CA ARG A 96 5.69 3.46 -3.17
C ARG A 96 6.91 3.77 -2.31
N PHE A 97 6.66 3.97 -1.02
CA PHE A 97 7.66 4.02 0.03
C PHE A 97 7.05 3.64 1.39
N GLY A 98 7.90 3.35 2.35
CA GLY A 98 7.54 2.98 3.72
C GLY A 98 7.33 4.18 4.64
N ASN A 99 7.77 4.05 5.89
CA ASN A 99 7.44 5.04 6.91
C ASN A 99 8.25 6.33 6.73
N VAL A 100 7.59 7.45 7.00
CA VAL A 100 8.24 8.76 7.07
C VAL A 100 8.41 9.16 8.53
N LEU A 101 9.64 9.49 8.91
CA LEU A 101 10.01 9.92 10.26
C LEU A 101 9.20 11.15 10.69
N ALA A 102 8.79 11.16 11.96
CA ALA A 102 8.02 12.24 12.58
C ALA A 102 6.73 12.66 11.84
N SER A 103 6.17 11.78 11.00
CA SER A 103 4.87 12.07 10.38
C SER A 103 3.75 12.05 11.42
N ALA A 104 2.68 12.81 11.18
CA ALA A 104 1.54 12.90 12.09
C ALA A 104 0.96 11.51 12.42
N GLY A 105 0.75 11.26 13.72
CA GLY A 105 0.22 9.99 14.25
C GLY A 105 1.13 8.78 14.01
N SER A 106 2.43 8.98 13.81
CA SER A 106 3.42 7.91 13.68
C SER A 106 4.08 7.56 15.03
N VAL A 107 4.87 6.49 15.02
CA VAL A 107 5.48 5.92 16.22
C VAL A 107 6.44 6.87 16.95
N VAL A 108 7.19 7.71 16.21
CA VAL A 108 8.21 8.59 16.82
C VAL A 108 7.57 9.66 17.72
N PRO A 109 6.57 10.45 17.27
CA PRO A 109 5.86 11.37 18.15
C PRO A 109 5.21 10.68 19.36
N ILE A 110 4.64 9.49 19.17
CA ILE A 110 4.03 8.72 20.26
C ILE A 110 5.08 8.33 21.31
N PHE A 111 6.25 7.85 20.89
CA PHE A 111 7.33 7.51 21.81
C PHE A 111 7.88 8.75 22.51
N GLN A 112 8.04 9.87 21.81
CA GLN A 112 8.46 11.13 22.43
C GLN A 112 7.47 11.60 23.51
N GLU A 113 6.16 11.51 23.24
CA GLU A 113 5.12 11.83 24.22
C GLU A 113 5.13 10.86 25.41
N GLN A 114 5.27 9.56 25.16
CA GLN A 114 5.38 8.54 26.20
C GLN A 114 6.61 8.78 27.09
N ILE A 115 7.76 9.07 26.50
CA ILE A 115 9.00 9.40 27.24
C ILE A 115 8.81 10.67 28.07
N ALA A 116 8.23 11.73 27.49
CA ALA A 116 7.97 12.99 28.19
C ALA A 116 7.04 12.81 29.41
N ASN A 117 6.13 11.83 29.34
CA ASN A 117 5.22 11.47 30.43
C ASN A 117 5.79 10.43 31.43
N GLY A 118 7.05 10.00 31.27
CA GLY A 118 7.69 9.02 32.16
C GLY A 118 7.44 7.55 31.79
N GLY A 119 6.88 7.28 30.62
CA GLY A 119 6.60 5.95 30.11
C GLY A 119 5.29 5.32 30.64
N PRO A 120 5.05 4.02 30.36
CA PRO A 120 5.88 3.14 29.55
C PRO A 120 5.83 3.49 28.05
N ILE A 121 6.88 3.12 27.31
CA ILE A 121 6.81 3.05 25.85
C ILE A 121 6.08 1.77 25.46
N THR A 122 5.09 1.88 24.57
CA THR A 122 4.33 0.72 24.09
C THR A 122 4.84 0.25 22.73
N ILE A 123 5.34 -0.98 22.65
CA ILE A 123 5.83 -1.59 21.41
C ILE A 123 4.95 -2.78 21.06
N THR A 124 4.55 -2.90 19.80
CA THR A 124 3.68 -4.01 19.36
C THR A 124 4.39 -5.36 19.42
N HIS A 125 5.62 -5.44 18.93
CA HIS A 125 6.42 -6.67 18.95
C HIS A 125 7.93 -6.37 18.96
N PRO A 126 8.76 -7.12 19.71
CA PRO A 126 10.21 -6.87 19.82
C PRO A 126 10.95 -6.96 18.47
N GLU A 127 10.53 -7.88 17.61
CA GLU A 127 11.17 -8.10 16.31
C GLU A 127 10.58 -7.23 15.18
N MET A 128 9.65 -6.32 15.46
CA MET A 128 9.04 -5.50 14.41
C MET A 128 10.07 -4.53 13.80
N THR A 129 10.17 -4.52 12.47
CA THR A 129 11.03 -3.57 11.74
C THR A 129 10.25 -2.77 10.72
N ARG A 130 10.75 -1.57 10.39
CA ARG A 130 10.16 -0.71 9.35
C ARG A 130 11.25 -0.01 8.55
N PHE A 131 10.96 0.30 7.29
CA PHE A 131 11.75 1.24 6.51
C PHE A 131 11.45 2.67 6.94
N PHE A 132 12.47 3.51 7.04
CA PHE A 132 12.33 4.91 7.42
C PHE A 132 13.06 5.82 6.44
N MET A 133 12.47 6.97 6.20
CA MET A 133 13.07 8.08 5.45
C MET A 133 12.57 9.39 6.05
N THR A 134 13.31 10.47 5.86
CA THR A 134 12.86 11.80 6.28
C THR A 134 11.81 12.39 5.33
N ILE A 135 11.02 13.35 5.80
CA ILE A 135 10.04 14.06 4.94
C ILE A 135 10.73 14.71 3.72
N PRO A 136 11.83 15.48 3.87
CA PRO A 136 12.48 16.13 2.73
C PRO A 136 13.01 15.14 1.69
N GLU A 137 13.62 14.03 2.14
CA GLU A 137 14.09 12.98 1.23
C GLU A 137 12.93 12.35 0.46
N ALA A 138 11.83 11.98 1.13
CA ALA A 138 10.67 11.37 0.48
C ALA A 138 10.04 12.33 -0.53
N SER A 139 9.84 13.60 -0.15
CA SER A 139 9.30 14.62 -1.05
C SER A 139 10.20 14.87 -2.26
N GLN A 140 11.52 14.95 -2.08
CA GLN A 140 12.46 15.15 -3.18
C GLN A 140 12.45 13.98 -4.15
N LEU A 141 12.49 12.75 -3.64
CA LEU A 141 12.47 11.54 -4.46
C LEU A 141 11.14 11.37 -5.21
N VAL A 142 10.01 11.74 -4.60
CA VAL A 142 8.69 11.77 -5.27
C VAL A 142 8.69 12.75 -6.45
N LEU A 143 9.24 13.96 -6.27
CA LEU A 143 9.34 14.95 -7.34
C LEU A 143 10.27 14.48 -8.48
N GLN A 144 11.38 13.83 -8.13
CA GLN A 144 12.29 13.28 -9.13
C GLN A 144 11.64 12.11 -9.88
N ALA A 145 11.00 11.17 -9.17
CA ALA A 145 10.26 10.06 -9.76
C ALA A 145 9.19 10.55 -10.73
N SER A 146 8.39 11.54 -10.32
CA SER A 146 7.35 12.10 -11.18
C SER A 146 7.91 12.75 -12.44
N SER A 147 9.05 13.44 -12.35
CA SER A 147 9.70 14.05 -13.51
C SER A 147 10.22 13.03 -14.53
N MET A 148 10.63 11.84 -14.08
CA MET A 148 11.15 10.75 -14.93
C MET A 148 10.04 9.93 -15.59
N GLY A 149 8.86 9.88 -14.97
CA GLY A 149 7.73 9.06 -15.40
C GLY A 149 7.18 9.42 -16.78
N LYS A 150 6.97 8.38 -17.59
CA LYS A 150 6.37 8.44 -18.93
C LYS A 150 4.91 8.00 -18.93
N GLY A 151 4.42 7.44 -17.81
CA GLY A 151 3.08 6.89 -17.66
C GLY A 151 3.15 5.37 -17.47
N GLY A 152 2.40 4.88 -16.49
CA GLY A 152 2.27 3.45 -16.18
C GLY A 152 3.28 2.92 -15.16
N GLU A 153 4.29 3.71 -14.77
CA GLU A 153 5.32 3.23 -13.85
C GLU A 153 4.89 3.22 -12.38
N ILE A 154 5.31 2.16 -11.66
CA ILE A 154 5.38 2.15 -10.19
C ILE A 154 6.81 2.45 -9.79
N PHE A 155 7.07 3.63 -9.26
CA PHE A 155 8.33 3.96 -8.65
C PHE A 155 8.40 3.43 -7.22
N VAL A 156 9.50 2.78 -6.88
CA VAL A 156 9.81 2.30 -5.52
C VAL A 156 11.05 3.03 -5.04
N LEU A 157 10.92 3.70 -3.89
CA LEU A 157 12.05 4.42 -3.30
C LEU A 157 12.95 3.46 -2.51
N ASP A 158 14.26 3.56 -2.72
CA ASP A 158 15.25 2.88 -1.90
C ASP A 158 15.36 3.60 -0.55
N MET A 159 14.95 2.91 0.51
CA MET A 159 14.94 3.41 1.89
C MET A 159 16.08 2.81 2.74
N GLY A 160 17.02 2.09 2.12
CA GLY A 160 18.09 1.42 2.83
C GLY A 160 17.60 0.24 3.67
N LYS A 161 18.17 0.08 4.86
CA LYS A 161 17.89 -1.07 5.74
C LYS A 161 16.68 -0.80 6.65
N GLN A 162 15.92 -1.85 6.93
CA GLN A 162 14.86 -1.80 7.93
C GLN A 162 15.46 -1.58 9.33
N VAL A 163 14.77 -0.80 10.16
CA VAL A 163 15.14 -0.47 11.53
C VAL A 163 14.18 -1.16 12.49
N LYS A 164 14.68 -1.82 13.54
CA LYS A 164 13.85 -2.38 14.61
C LYS A 164 13.16 -1.25 15.38
N ILE A 165 11.86 -1.39 15.62
CA ILE A 165 11.09 -0.41 16.40
C ILE A 165 11.59 -0.35 17.85
N LEU A 166 12.06 -1.48 18.39
CA LEU A 166 12.71 -1.54 19.70
C LEU A 166 13.99 -0.68 19.75
N ASP A 167 14.86 -0.80 18.75
CA ASP A 167 16.10 -0.04 18.70
C ASP A 167 15.80 1.47 18.56
N LEU A 168 14.82 1.82 17.73
CA LEU A 168 14.33 3.19 17.62
C LEU A 168 13.82 3.76 18.95
N ALA A 169 13.06 2.98 19.72
CA ALA A 169 12.59 3.40 21.05
C ALA A 169 13.76 3.67 22.00
N LYS A 170 14.73 2.77 22.05
CA LYS A 170 15.94 2.88 22.87
C LYS A 170 16.77 4.11 22.50
N ASP A 171 16.94 4.37 21.21
CA ASP A 171 17.65 5.56 20.73
C ASP A 171 16.92 6.85 21.15
N LEU A 172 15.59 6.89 21.09
CA LEU A 172 14.83 8.06 21.56
C LEU A 172 14.94 8.28 23.07
N ILE A 173 14.98 7.22 23.88
CA ILE A 173 15.23 7.32 25.33
C ILE A 173 16.61 7.96 25.57
N ARG A 174 17.67 7.42 24.94
CA ARG A 174 19.04 7.93 25.08
C ARG A 174 19.16 9.39 24.62
N LEU A 175 18.56 9.73 23.48
CA LEU A 175 18.56 11.10 22.94
C LEU A 175 17.78 12.09 23.83
N SER A 176 16.90 11.59 24.70
CA SER A 176 16.18 12.41 25.69
C SER A 176 16.98 12.61 26.98
N GLY A 177 18.23 12.12 27.06
CA GLY A 177 19.09 12.24 28.24
C GLY A 177 18.81 11.22 29.34
N LEU A 178 18.04 10.17 29.04
CA LEU A 178 17.68 9.09 29.97
C LEU A 178 18.44 7.80 29.63
N ASN A 179 18.57 6.92 30.62
CA ASN A 179 19.05 5.55 30.42
C ASN A 179 17.89 4.64 29.99
N GLU A 180 18.19 3.55 29.30
CA GLU A 180 17.17 2.57 28.89
C GLU A 180 16.35 2.00 30.05
N ASP A 181 16.96 1.90 31.24
CA ASP A 181 16.29 1.40 32.44
C ASP A 181 15.36 2.43 33.11
N ASP A 182 15.47 3.72 32.73
CA ASP A 182 14.64 4.80 33.29
C ASP A 182 13.21 4.76 32.73
N ILE A 183 12.99 4.13 31.57
CA ILE A 183 11.69 4.07 30.89
C ILE A 183 11.33 2.60 30.61
N ARG A 184 10.23 2.15 31.21
CA ARG A 184 9.70 0.81 30.98
C ARG A 184 9.21 0.64 29.54
N ILE A 185 9.53 -0.50 28.92
CA ILE A 185 8.97 -0.91 27.63
C ILE A 185 7.92 -1.99 27.87
N GLU A 186 6.72 -1.80 27.32
CA GLU A 186 5.62 -2.77 27.38
C GLU A 186 5.26 -3.28 25.99
N TYR A 187 5.14 -4.61 25.87
CA TYR A 187 4.74 -5.25 24.62
C TYR A 187 3.22 -5.40 24.55
N THR A 188 2.59 -4.76 23.57
CA THR A 188 1.11 -4.74 23.44
C THR A 188 0.56 -5.81 22.50
N GLY A 189 1.43 -6.54 21.81
CA GLY A 189 1.04 -7.50 20.77
C GLY A 189 0.80 -6.83 19.41
N ILE A 190 0.82 -7.68 18.37
CA ILE A 190 0.56 -7.28 16.98
C ILE A 190 -0.93 -7.01 16.83
N ARG A 191 -1.28 -5.86 16.24
CA ARG A 191 -2.68 -5.48 16.00
C ARG A 191 -3.19 -6.11 14.70
N PRO A 192 -4.52 -6.27 14.54
CA PRO A 192 -5.10 -6.79 13.30
C PRO A 192 -4.58 -6.05 12.06
N GLY A 193 -4.16 -6.83 11.07
CA GLY A 193 -3.66 -6.34 9.78
C GLY A 193 -2.21 -5.85 9.76
N GLU A 194 -1.53 -5.73 10.89
CA GLU A 194 -0.12 -5.31 10.93
C GLU A 194 0.83 -6.44 10.54
N LYS A 195 1.87 -6.09 9.77
CA LYS A 195 2.98 -6.99 9.47
C LYS A 195 4.12 -6.84 10.48
N LEU A 196 4.85 -7.92 10.70
CA LEU A 196 6.10 -7.87 11.45
C LEU A 196 7.21 -7.16 10.65
N TYR A 197 7.27 -7.43 9.35
CA TYR A 197 8.22 -6.88 8.39
C TYR A 197 7.47 -6.38 7.15
N GLU A 198 7.86 -5.22 6.63
CA GLU A 198 7.27 -4.68 5.39
C GLU A 198 8.13 -5.05 4.18
N GLU A 199 7.51 -5.04 3.00
CA GLU A 199 8.15 -5.34 1.72
C GLU A 199 7.95 -4.15 0.78
N LEU A 200 8.96 -3.81 -0.02
CA LEU A 200 8.87 -2.67 -0.94
C LEU A 200 8.35 -3.05 -2.35
N TYR A 201 8.36 -4.34 -2.68
CA TYR A 201 7.97 -4.88 -4.00
C TYR A 201 7.52 -6.34 -3.86
N MET A 202 6.71 -6.80 -4.82
CA MET A 202 6.26 -8.20 -4.89
C MET A 202 7.37 -9.11 -5.46
N GLU A 203 7.34 -10.39 -5.16
CA GLU A 203 8.34 -11.36 -5.65
C GLU A 203 8.38 -11.48 -7.19
N HIS A 204 7.24 -11.27 -7.85
CA HIS A 204 7.11 -11.32 -9.31
C HIS A 204 7.31 -9.96 -9.99
N GLU A 205 7.46 -8.87 -9.22
CA GLU A 205 7.70 -7.54 -9.79
C GLU A 205 9.18 -7.44 -10.19
N GLU A 206 9.44 -7.27 -11.49
CA GLU A 206 10.79 -7.02 -11.98
C GLU A 206 11.21 -5.59 -11.67
N MET A 207 12.27 -5.43 -10.90
CA MET A 207 12.80 -4.12 -10.51
C MET A 207 13.82 -3.61 -11.53
N MET A 208 13.46 -2.56 -12.25
CA MET A 208 14.33 -1.90 -13.24
C MET A 208 14.95 -0.63 -12.66
N PRO A 209 16.22 -0.31 -13.00
CA PRO A 209 16.88 0.92 -12.57
C PRO A 209 16.28 2.15 -13.25
N THR A 210 16.40 3.32 -12.60
CA THR A 210 16.13 4.62 -13.21
C THR A 210 17.40 5.46 -13.29
N LEU A 211 17.29 6.71 -13.77
CA LEU A 211 18.39 7.68 -13.74
C LEU A 211 18.80 8.07 -12.31
N HIS A 212 17.91 7.88 -11.33
CA HIS A 212 18.20 8.18 -9.93
C HIS A 212 18.51 6.88 -9.15
N PRO A 213 19.66 6.78 -8.45
CA PRO A 213 20.09 5.53 -7.81
C PRO A 213 19.16 5.05 -6.69
N LYS A 214 18.43 5.97 -6.05
CA LYS A 214 17.44 5.64 -5.00
C LYS A 214 16.00 5.47 -5.53
N VAL A 215 15.80 5.45 -6.84
CA VAL A 215 14.48 5.26 -7.45
C VAL A 215 14.56 4.12 -8.43
N LYS A 216 13.72 3.11 -8.24
CA LYS A 216 13.57 1.98 -9.17
C LYS A 216 12.14 1.96 -9.69
N THR A 217 11.92 1.34 -10.84
CA THR A 217 10.57 1.06 -11.33
C THR A 217 10.26 -0.42 -11.14
N ALA A 218 9.09 -0.75 -10.61
CA ALA A 218 8.58 -2.11 -10.57
C ALA A 218 7.72 -2.35 -11.83
N TYR A 219 8.06 -3.38 -12.61
CA TYR A 219 7.17 -3.86 -13.67
C TYR A 219 5.94 -4.50 -13.04
N HIS A 220 4.78 -4.19 -13.58
CA HIS A 220 3.50 -4.69 -13.12
C HIS A 220 2.68 -5.23 -14.29
N GLN A 221 1.87 -6.24 -14.05
CA GLN A 221 0.96 -6.75 -15.06
C GLN A 221 -0.11 -5.69 -15.37
N SER A 222 -0.28 -5.38 -16.65
CA SER A 222 -1.31 -4.45 -17.12
C SER A 222 -2.71 -5.06 -16.99
N PHE A 223 -3.70 -4.22 -16.72
CA PHE A 223 -5.12 -4.59 -16.72
C PHE A 223 -5.80 -3.97 -17.92
N SER A 224 -6.70 -4.73 -18.54
CA SER A 224 -7.57 -4.21 -19.57
C SER A 224 -8.56 -3.19 -18.99
N SER A 225 -9.02 -2.29 -19.86
CA SER A 225 -10.07 -1.33 -19.49
C SER A 225 -11.40 -2.01 -19.09
N GLU A 226 -11.66 -3.23 -19.57
CA GLU A 226 -12.85 -4.00 -19.22
C GLU A 226 -12.79 -4.47 -17.77
N GLU A 227 -11.70 -5.16 -17.39
CA GLU A 227 -11.49 -5.67 -16.03
C GLU A 227 -11.62 -4.57 -14.98
N ILE A 228 -11.12 -3.37 -15.31
CA ILE A 228 -11.12 -2.23 -14.38
C ILE A 228 -12.50 -1.59 -14.29
N ARG A 229 -13.26 -1.59 -15.40
CA ARG A 229 -14.66 -1.14 -15.38
C ARG A 229 -15.52 -2.08 -14.53
N GLU A 230 -15.36 -3.39 -14.71
CA GLU A 230 -16.05 -4.39 -13.89
C GLU A 230 -15.67 -4.27 -12.41
N LEU A 231 -14.38 -4.11 -12.13
CA LEU A 231 -13.89 -3.88 -10.77
C LEU A 231 -14.53 -2.63 -10.15
N LEU A 232 -14.58 -1.51 -10.89
CA LEU A 232 -15.19 -0.28 -10.41
C LEU A 232 -16.69 -0.46 -10.12
N GLN A 233 -17.43 -1.10 -11.03
CA GLN A 233 -18.86 -1.37 -10.83
C GLN A 233 -19.10 -2.22 -9.59
N LYS A 234 -18.34 -3.32 -9.43
CA LYS A 234 -18.42 -4.16 -8.24
C LYS A 234 -18.14 -3.36 -6.96
N LEU A 235 -17.08 -2.54 -6.95
CA LEU A 235 -16.73 -1.71 -5.79
C LEU A 235 -17.75 -0.60 -5.50
N GLN A 236 -18.41 -0.05 -6.52
CA GLN A 236 -19.48 0.93 -6.34
C GLN A 236 -20.74 0.30 -5.75
N LEU A 237 -21.07 -0.94 -6.12
CA LEU A 237 -22.20 -1.68 -5.55
C LEU A 237 -22.00 -2.03 -4.07
N LEU A 238 -20.75 -2.16 -3.61
CA LEU A 238 -20.44 -2.34 -2.19
C LEU A 238 -20.70 -1.09 -1.34
N VAL A 239 -20.94 0.07 -1.96
CA VAL A 239 -21.18 1.30 -1.20
C VAL A 239 -22.52 1.23 -0.47
N GLY A 240 -22.46 1.15 0.85
CA GLY A 240 -23.66 1.08 1.71
C GLY A 240 -23.92 -0.34 2.24
N GLU A 241 -23.16 -1.33 1.78
CA GLU A 241 -23.14 -2.67 2.35
C GLU A 241 -22.47 -2.72 3.73
N ASP A 242 -22.65 -3.84 4.42
CA ASP A 242 -22.00 -4.11 5.71
C ASP A 242 -20.47 -4.20 5.58
N ASP A 243 -19.75 -3.70 6.58
CA ASP A 243 -18.29 -3.66 6.59
C ASP A 243 -17.66 -5.07 6.48
N VAL A 244 -18.35 -6.13 6.93
CA VAL A 244 -17.90 -7.53 6.75
C VAL A 244 -17.91 -7.93 5.29
N VAL A 245 -18.97 -7.56 4.55
CA VAL A 245 -19.09 -7.84 3.11
C VAL A 245 -18.03 -7.05 2.34
N ILE A 246 -17.91 -5.74 2.63
CA ILE A 246 -16.92 -4.86 2.01
C ILE A 246 -15.51 -5.41 2.21
N ARG A 247 -15.16 -5.75 3.46
CA ARG A 247 -13.87 -6.36 3.82
C ARG A 247 -13.59 -7.61 2.99
N LYS A 248 -14.53 -8.56 3.02
CA LYS A 248 -14.36 -9.85 2.34
C LYS A 248 -14.10 -9.64 0.85
N THR A 249 -14.97 -8.88 0.19
CA THR A 249 -14.87 -8.65 -1.26
C THR A 249 -13.62 -7.89 -1.64
N MET A 250 -13.23 -6.84 -0.90
CA MET A 250 -11.98 -6.11 -1.15
C MET A 250 -10.76 -7.03 -1.01
N CYS A 251 -10.72 -7.90 0.00
CA CYS A 251 -9.63 -8.85 0.19
C CYS A 251 -9.57 -9.90 -0.91
N GLU A 252 -10.71 -10.47 -1.33
CA GLU A 252 -10.78 -11.42 -2.45
C GLU A 252 -10.22 -10.79 -3.74
N MET A 253 -10.63 -9.55 -4.04
CA MET A 253 -10.10 -8.80 -5.18
C MET A 253 -8.59 -8.51 -5.08
N ALA A 254 -8.06 -8.36 -3.87
CA ALA A 254 -6.63 -8.19 -3.62
C ALA A 254 -5.84 -9.49 -3.79
N ILE A 255 -6.37 -10.61 -3.31
CA ILE A 255 -5.74 -11.94 -3.36
C ILE A 255 -5.73 -12.50 -4.78
N ALA A 256 -6.87 -12.47 -5.47
CA ALA A 256 -6.97 -12.93 -6.87
C ALA A 256 -5.94 -12.24 -7.77
N PHE A 257 -5.50 -11.05 -7.38
CA PHE A 257 -4.47 -10.32 -8.07
C PHE A 257 -3.05 -10.67 -7.65
N GLN A 258 -2.81 -10.86 -6.36
CA GLN A 258 -1.50 -11.30 -5.87
C GLN A 258 -1.15 -12.68 -6.43
N TYR A 259 -2.16 -13.49 -6.76
CA TYR A 259 -2.05 -14.82 -7.34
C TYR A 259 -3.08 -14.99 -8.47
N PRO A 260 -2.81 -14.49 -9.69
CA PRO A 260 -3.73 -14.59 -10.83
C PRO A 260 -4.12 -16.02 -11.20
N ASN A 261 -3.27 -16.99 -10.84
CA ASN A 261 -3.47 -18.42 -11.08
C ASN A 261 -3.99 -19.19 -9.84
N TYR A 262 -4.45 -18.50 -8.78
CA TYR A 262 -4.91 -19.19 -7.57
C TYR A 262 -6.16 -20.03 -7.83
N GLU A 263 -7.13 -19.48 -8.57
CA GLU A 263 -8.37 -20.20 -8.92
C GLU A 263 -8.10 -21.40 -9.84
N THR A 264 -7.24 -21.24 -10.86
CA THR A 264 -6.84 -22.33 -11.75
C THR A 264 -6.06 -23.42 -11.02
N GLN A 265 -5.22 -23.08 -10.03
CA GLN A 265 -4.52 -24.07 -9.21
C GLN A 265 -5.45 -24.78 -8.22
N THR A 266 -6.49 -24.13 -7.70
CA THR A 266 -7.49 -24.79 -6.84
C THR A 266 -8.43 -25.69 -7.64
N GLU A 267 -8.79 -25.32 -8.88
CA GLU A 267 -9.57 -26.16 -9.77
C GLU A 267 -8.76 -27.35 -10.31
N GLU A 268 -7.49 -27.15 -10.68
CA GLU A 268 -6.58 -28.26 -11.05
C GLU A 268 -6.28 -29.18 -9.87
N ALA A 269 -6.15 -28.65 -8.64
CA ALA A 269 -5.99 -29.47 -7.44
C ALA A 269 -7.26 -30.27 -7.08
N ALA A 270 -8.45 -29.71 -7.34
CA ALA A 270 -9.73 -30.39 -7.15
C ALA A 270 -10.02 -31.43 -8.25
N MET A 271 -9.59 -31.17 -9.49
CA MET A 271 -9.71 -32.13 -10.61
C MET A 271 -8.61 -33.20 -10.60
N GLY A 272 -7.43 -32.92 -10.03
CA GLY A 272 -6.31 -33.85 -9.91
C GLY A 272 -6.51 -34.93 -8.85
N SER A 273 -7.42 -34.74 -7.89
CA SER A 273 -7.72 -35.74 -6.84
C SER A 273 -8.70 -36.84 -7.26
N ASP A 274 -9.37 -36.72 -8.41
CA ASP A 274 -10.40 -37.68 -8.85
C ASP A 274 -9.92 -38.74 -9.86
N SER A 275 -8.60 -38.79 -10.17
CA SER A 275 -8.06 -39.72 -11.19
C SER A 275 -7.15 -40.84 -10.68
N LEU A 276 -7.04 -41.07 -9.37
CA LEU A 276 -6.17 -42.14 -8.81
C LEU A 276 -6.89 -43.24 -8.03
N ALA A 277 -8.20 -43.43 -8.23
CA ALA A 277 -8.96 -44.50 -7.59
C ALA A 277 -9.45 -45.55 -8.60
N THR A 278 -8.57 -46.24 -9.32
CA THR A 278 -8.86 -47.60 -9.84
C THR A 278 -7.57 -48.28 -10.31
N SER A 279 -7.00 -49.17 -9.48
CA SER A 279 -6.40 -50.47 -9.84
C SER A 279 -5.36 -50.89 -8.79
N ALA A 280 -5.83 -51.59 -7.77
CA ALA A 280 -4.98 -52.45 -6.96
C ALA A 280 -5.51 -53.88 -7.12
N GLU A 281 -4.92 -54.64 -8.05
CA GLU A 281 -4.96 -56.09 -8.02
C GLU A 281 -3.82 -56.59 -7.11
N PRO A 282 -4.09 -57.57 -6.22
CA PRO A 282 -3.04 -58.15 -5.38
C PRO A 282 -2.36 -59.30 -6.12
N ILE A 283 -1.02 -59.28 -6.17
CA ILE A 283 -0.24 -60.47 -6.51
C ILE A 283 0.92 -60.60 -5.51
N GLY A 284 0.94 -61.73 -4.80
CA GLY A 284 2.14 -62.36 -4.26
C GLY A 284 2.48 -62.05 -2.81
#